data_AF-A0A1Y5E8V7-F1
#
_entry.id   AF-A0A1Y5E8V7-F1
#
_cell.length_a   1.000
_cell.length_b   1.000
_cell.length_c   1.000
_cell.angle_alpha   90.00
_cell.angle_beta   90.00
_cell.angle_gamma   90.00
#
_symmetry.space_group_name_H-M   'P 1'
#
loop_
_entity.id
_entity.type
_entity.pdbx_description
1 polymer ?
#
loop_
_entity_poly.entity_id
_entity_poly.type
_entity_poly.pdbx_seq_one_letter_code
_entity_poly.pdbx_strand_id
1 'polypeptide(L)' 'MGSGSTRPNNADDKMIAAIERGDREEFKDRNPPKNTDKKLIKEKDARAEKIQEKTERLKALRLIAEKEGKSK' A
#
# COMPACT_ATOMS: atom_id res chain seq x y z
N MET A 1 -43.79 26.74 8.34
CA MET A 1 -42.82 26.76 7.23
C MET A 1 -41.54 27.44 7.72
N GLY A 2 -40.37 26.88 7.41
CA GLY A 2 -39.05 27.39 7.80
C GLY A 2 -38.32 26.43 8.74
N SER A 3 -37.96 25.23 8.26
CA SER A 3 -36.62 24.93 7.73
C SER A 3 -35.57 24.99 8.84
N GLY A 4 -35.09 23.89 9.41
CA GLY A 4 -34.32 22.88 8.66
C GLY A 4 -32.83 23.23 8.77
N SER A 5 -32.07 22.40 9.49
CA SER A 5 -30.62 22.21 9.25
C SER A 5 -29.69 23.43 9.41
N THR A 6 -29.49 23.96 10.62
CA THR A 6 -28.29 24.79 10.90
C THR A 6 -27.00 23.97 11.07
N ARG A 7 -27.09 22.64 10.94
CA ARG A 7 -25.92 21.77 10.84
C ARG A 7 -25.62 21.56 9.35
N PRO A 8 -24.38 21.86 8.89
CA PRO A 8 -24.02 21.66 7.50
C PRO A 8 -24.06 20.16 7.17
N ASN A 9 -24.93 19.77 6.23
CA ASN A 9 -25.24 18.36 5.95
C ASN A 9 -24.54 17.82 4.71
N ASN A 10 -24.10 18.69 3.79
CA ASN A 10 -23.32 18.31 2.60
C ASN A 10 -21.85 18.77 2.74
N ALA A 11 -21.00 18.39 1.78
CA ALA A 11 -19.57 18.73 1.81
C ALA A 11 -19.31 20.23 1.61
N ASP A 12 -20.11 20.88 0.78
CA ASP A 12 -19.95 22.29 0.41
C ASP A 12 -20.34 23.23 1.56
N ASP A 13 -21.44 22.95 2.27
CA ASP A 13 -21.90 23.65 3.47
C ASP A 13 -20.88 23.53 4.61
N LYS A 14 -20.22 22.36 4.73
CA LYS A 14 -19.17 22.13 5.73
C LYS A 14 -17.91 22.92 5.38
N MET A 15 -17.56 23.01 4.10
CA MET A 15 -16.46 23.86 3.62
C MET A 15 -16.73 25.34 3.87
N ILE A 16 -17.92 25.83 3.53
CA ILE A 16 -18.33 27.21 3.77
C ILE A 16 -18.28 27.53 5.26
N ALA A 17 -18.85 26.66 6.11
CA ALA A 17 -18.83 26.83 7.56
C ALA A 17 -17.41 26.76 8.17
N ALA A 18 -16.50 25.94 7.62
CA ALA A 18 -15.11 25.87 8.06
C ALA A 18 -14.30 27.12 7.64
N ILE A 19 -14.57 27.65 6.45
CA ILE A 19 -14.00 28.90 5.95
C ILE A 19 -14.48 30.09 6.81
N GLU A 20 -15.78 30.15 7.12
CA GLU A 20 -16.37 31.19 7.99
C GLU A 20 -15.84 31.14 9.43
N ARG A 21 -15.49 29.96 9.92
CA ARG A 21 -14.91 29.78 11.27
C ARG A 21 -13.44 30.18 11.36
N GLY A 22 -12.82 30.59 10.24
CA GLY A 22 -11.41 31.00 10.22
C GLY A 22 -10.42 29.84 10.42
N ASP A 23 -10.87 28.60 10.25
CA ASP A 23 -10.12 27.35 10.53
C ASP A 23 -9.08 27.03 9.42
N ARG A 24 -8.43 28.08 8.90
CA ARG A 24 -7.44 28.00 7.81
C ARG A 24 -6.01 27.72 8.29
N GLU A 25 -5.75 27.70 9.61
CA GLU A 25 -4.37 27.65 10.13
C GLU A 25 -3.88 26.27 10.59
N GLU A 26 -4.66 25.20 10.48
CA GLU A 26 -4.26 23.92 11.12
C GLU A 26 -4.23 22.67 10.24
N PHE A 27 -4.22 22.80 8.90
CA PHE A 27 -3.65 21.69 8.11
C PHE A 27 -2.11 21.75 8.21
N LYS A 28 -1.59 21.49 9.42
CA LYS A 28 -0.18 21.18 9.61
C LYS A 28 0.10 19.99 8.71
N ASP A 29 0.84 20.21 7.63
CA ASP A 29 1.42 19.15 6.84
C ASP A 29 2.34 18.37 7.76
N ARG A 30 1.75 17.39 8.45
CA ARG A 30 2.44 16.47 9.35
C ARG A 30 3.26 15.59 8.44
N ASN A 31 4.36 16.10 7.90
CA ASN A 31 5.36 15.31 7.20
C ASN A 31 5.86 14.29 8.23
N PRO A 32 5.34 13.05 8.19
CA PRO A 32 5.69 12.08 9.22
C PRO A 32 7.19 11.80 9.03
N PRO A 33 7.96 11.66 10.11
CA PRO A 33 9.37 11.33 9.99
C PRO A 33 9.50 10.06 9.15
N LYS A 34 10.21 10.15 8.03
CA LYS A 34 10.41 9.02 7.12
C LYS A 34 11.15 7.94 7.90
N ASN A 35 10.47 6.84 8.20
CA ASN A 35 11.11 5.72 8.88
C ASN A 35 12.19 5.13 7.96
N THR A 36 13.45 5.30 8.33
CA THR A 36 14.61 4.79 7.58
C THR A 36 14.89 3.32 7.88
N ASP A 37 14.21 2.71 8.85
CA ASP A 37 14.42 1.31 9.20
C ASP A 37 13.79 0.37 8.15
N LYS A 38 14.63 -0.02 7.19
CA LYS A 38 14.27 -0.94 6.10
C LYS A 38 14.58 -2.41 6.42
N LYS A 39 14.89 -2.77 7.67
CA LYS A 39 15.27 -4.16 8.03
C LYS A 39 14.23 -5.19 7.59
N LEU A 40 12.96 -4.96 7.90
CA LEU A 40 11.86 -5.87 7.53
C LEU A 40 11.70 -6.03 6.01
N ILE A 41 12.00 -4.99 5.23
CA ILE A 41 11.95 -5.04 3.77
C ILE A 41 13.07 -5.96 3.27
N LYS A 42 14.31 -5.72 3.70
CA LYS A 42 15.47 -6.56 3.35
C LYS A 42 15.28 -8.03 3.74
N GLU A 43 14.70 -8.29 4.91
CA GLU A 43 14.38 -9.65 5.37
C GLU A 43 13.31 -10.35 4.52
N LYS A 44 12.35 -9.60 3.97
CA LYS A 44 11.36 -10.15 3.03
C LYS A 44 11.99 -10.43 1.67
N ASP A 45 12.83 -9.53 1.19
CA ASP A 45 13.53 -9.70 -0.10
C ASP A 45 14.44 -10.93 -0.07
N ALA A 46 15.27 -11.08 0.98
CA ALA A 46 16.13 -12.26 1.15
C ALA A 46 15.36 -13.58 1.28
N ARG A 47 14.14 -13.56 1.81
CA ARG A 47 13.25 -14.74 1.84
C ARG A 47 12.68 -15.03 0.46
N ALA A 48 12.27 -14.00 -0.27
CA ALA A 48 11.74 -14.15 -1.63
C ALA A 48 12.78 -14.73 -2.59
N GLU A 49 14.02 -14.21 -2.56
CA GLU A 49 15.13 -14.72 -3.38
C GLU A 49 15.40 -16.21 -3.13
N LYS A 50 15.45 -16.63 -1.86
CA LYS A 50 15.64 -18.05 -1.51
C LYS A 50 14.51 -18.94 -2.02
N ILE A 51 13.27 -18.45 -2.01
CA ILE A 51 12.12 -19.20 -2.54
C ILE A 51 12.22 -19.29 -4.06
N GLN A 52 12.50 -18.18 -4.74
CA GLN A 52 12.67 -18.13 -6.19
C GLN A 52 13.76 -19.10 -6.64
N GLU A 53 14.93 -19.08 -6.01
CA GLU A 53 16.04 -19.98 -6.32
C GLU A 53 15.63 -21.46 -6.20
N LYS A 54 14.92 -21.84 -5.14
CA LYS A 54 14.40 -23.21 -4.98
C LYS A 54 13.42 -23.58 -6.10
N THR A 55 12.52 -22.66 -6.45
CA THR A 55 11.54 -22.92 -7.52
C THR A 55 12.19 -23.05 -8.88
N GLU A 56 13.24 -22.27 -9.16
CA GLU A 56 14.00 -22.35 -10.41
C GLU A 56 14.75 -23.68 -10.52
N ARG A 57 15.40 -24.11 -9.43
CA ARG A 57 16.05 -25.43 -9.36
C ARG A 57 15.06 -26.56 -9.61
N LEU A 58 13.88 -26.51 -8.99
CA LEU A 58 12.83 -27.51 -9.21
C LEU A 58 12.30 -27.51 -10.65
N LYS A 59 12.12 -26.33 -11.25
CA LYS A 59 11.75 -26.21 -12.68
C LYS A 59 12.82 -26.81 -13.58
N ALA A 60 14.10 -26.55 -13.31
CA ALA A 60 15.21 -27.11 -14.07
C ALA A 60 15.23 -28.65 -14.00
N LEU A 61 15.09 -29.21 -12.80
CA LEU A 61 15.00 -30.67 -12.61
C LEU A 61 13.80 -31.27 -13.35
N ARG A 62 12.64 -30.61 -13.28
CA ARG A 62 11.44 -31.06 -14.01
C ARG A 62 11.66 -31.06 -15.52
N LEU A 63 12.28 -30.02 -16.07
CA LEU A 63 12.60 -29.95 -17.49
C LEU A 63 13.59 -31.04 -17.93
N ILE A 64 14.56 -31.38 -17.09
CA ILE A 64 15.49 -32.49 -17.35
C ILE A 64 14.72 -33.82 -17.37
N ALA A 65 13.91 -34.09 -16.34
CA ALA A 65 13.10 -35.31 -16.26
C ALA A 65 12.11 -35.45 -17.43
N GLU A 66 11.48 -34.35 -17.85
CA GLU A 66 10.58 -34.35 -19.02
C GLU A 66 11.32 -34.65 -20.33
N LYS A 67 12.59 -34.24 -20.47
CA LYS A 67 13.41 -34.59 -21.63
C LYS A 67 13.83 -36.06 -21.59
N GLU A 68 14.32 -36.54 -20.45
CA GLU A 68 14.72 -37.94 -20.27
C GLU A 68 13.55 -38.91 -20.49
N GLY A 69 12.36 -38.57 -19.98
CA GLY A 69 11.15 -39.36 -20.18
C GLY A 69 10.63 -39.38 -21.62
N LYS A 70 10.93 -38.35 -22.44
CA LYS A 70 10.60 -38.32 -23.87
C LYS A 70 11.64 -39.03 -24.75
N SER A 71 12.84 -39.27 -24.22
CA SER A 71 13.93 -39.97 -24.93
C SER A 71 13.95 -41.49 -24.70
N LYS A 72 13.06 -42.01 -23.85
CA LYS A 72 12.80 -43.44 -23.67
C LYS A 72 11.54 -43.84 -24.43
#